data_AF-A0A2U3EHL0-F1
#
_entry.id   AF-A0A2U3EHL0-F1
#
_cell.length_a   1.000
_cell.length_b   1.000
_cell.length_c   1.000
_cell.angle_alpha   90.00
_cell.angle_beta   90.00
_cell.angle_gamma   90.00
#
_symmetry.space_group_name_H-M   'P 1'
#
loop_
_entity.id
_entity.type
_entity.pdbx_description
1 polymer ?
#
loop_
_entity_poly.entity_id
_entity_poly.type
_entity_poly.pdbx_seq_one_letter_code
_entity_poly.pdbx_strand_id
1 'polypeptide(L)'
;MANFLFPCTTSVDHVKKQNNYHTILSDVVRSASDAIDALSLFRQLLTQHKAVTRSSGLTAFDAHGGDAGCHLRAAMFLDAYTKYDDIAFRDPMVLAHFDACLSKTIEGLRHVKANGVELYYNLVQDCLSSEDVGLPPKEATPRQILRRLGWADEVYTEPTWKRRTKGDPAEVHYPREPLAVSAEHEPSRDIVDGVLQRPSWNVFDAPVMIRFIVYAYTLSKYKRFLFNGWKITGMVDPRQVRGLTDALATSAAQNKQYKRPGSNRLEKEFKELKVWLSGLSTDWLLATCTKLPQLRQMTCLLERSIQLSPRAIEVVPCYLGYLVVRGFLASIRSPVIIVDRHFCGDGFMSLSRGNKEGTQKGCGNGVRWSLRQSSIMSLMESKDRRPHVVIMGNSLDGPTSAYTSLILSASRDAGKKVFPHAIDCATGCSSNEHHISQFMAANHDQLILSYFAIHGSYPFELRDGADEKAFVDGCVSSWAHTRQGSAMAQNLLPRWRADARVSDSVGAGITNMDTFMLQHVFTEFRGVLGHLLARSLLKADLLPVNAQFGGEETANCGVRRCYVSA
;
A
#
# COMPACT_ATOMS: atom_id res chain seq x y z
N MET A 1 -19.15 3.50 -4.82
CA MET A 1 -17.92 4.13 -5.28
C MET A 1 -17.35 4.96 -4.16
N ALA A 2 -16.16 4.64 -3.66
CA ALA A 2 -15.49 5.37 -2.59
C ALA A 2 -15.31 6.84 -2.98
N ASN A 3 -15.15 7.08 -4.29
CA ASN A 3 -15.11 8.39 -4.90
C ASN A 3 -16.37 9.27 -4.69
N PHE A 4 -17.54 8.69 -4.32
CA PHE A 4 -18.71 9.52 -3.96
C PHE A 4 -18.60 10.06 -2.52
N LEU A 5 -18.20 9.20 -1.58
CA LEU A 5 -18.06 9.58 -0.17
C LEU A 5 -16.82 10.43 0.08
N PHE A 6 -15.76 10.14 -0.69
CA PHE A 6 -14.48 10.81 -0.64
C PHE A 6 -14.05 11.14 -2.08
N PRO A 7 -14.34 12.35 -2.60
CA PRO A 7 -14.07 12.66 -3.99
C PRO A 7 -12.58 12.87 -4.30
N CYS A 8 -12.09 12.21 -5.37
CA CYS A 8 -10.78 12.36 -6.00
C CYS A 8 -10.75 13.53 -6.99
N THR A 9 -11.90 13.88 -7.57
CA THR A 9 -12.10 15.01 -8.50
C THR A 9 -13.50 15.60 -8.29
N THR A 10 -13.77 16.81 -8.79
CA THR A 10 -15.12 17.42 -8.80
C THR A 10 -16.05 16.75 -9.82
N SER A 11 -15.50 15.97 -10.78
CA SER A 11 -16.24 15.33 -11.88
C SER A 11 -17.21 14.23 -11.45
N VAL A 12 -17.20 13.80 -10.19
CA VAL A 12 -18.12 12.75 -9.70
C VAL A 12 -19.53 13.26 -9.46
N ASP A 13 -19.74 14.57 -9.34
CA ASP A 13 -21.02 15.16 -8.92
C ASP A 13 -21.96 15.57 -10.08
N HIS A 14 -21.76 15.01 -11.27
CA HIS A 14 -22.65 15.26 -12.39
C HIS A 14 -24.05 14.67 -12.15
N VAL A 15 -25.06 15.40 -12.64
CA VAL A 15 -26.47 15.03 -12.59
C VAL A 15 -26.72 13.62 -13.15
N LYS A 16 -27.52 12.84 -12.44
CA LYS A 16 -27.88 11.45 -12.79
C LYS A 16 -29.39 11.31 -12.89
N LYS A 17 -29.83 10.60 -13.92
CA LYS A 17 -31.24 10.26 -14.13
C LYS A 17 -31.74 9.33 -13.02
N GLN A 18 -33.03 9.47 -12.67
CA GLN A 18 -33.75 8.69 -11.67
C GLN A 18 -33.52 7.17 -11.79
N ASN A 19 -33.51 6.65 -13.01
CA ASN A 19 -33.28 5.22 -13.30
C ASN A 19 -31.87 4.71 -12.92
N ASN A 20 -30.96 5.58 -12.46
CA ASN A 20 -29.64 5.22 -11.95
C ASN A 20 -29.52 5.36 -10.43
N TYR A 21 -30.55 5.83 -9.72
CA TYR A 21 -30.47 6.05 -8.27
C TYR A 21 -30.12 4.77 -7.52
N HIS A 22 -30.75 3.64 -7.86
CA HIS A 22 -30.46 2.33 -7.28
C HIS A 22 -28.98 1.93 -7.44
N THR A 23 -28.39 2.25 -8.60
CA THR A 23 -26.98 1.97 -8.88
C THR A 23 -26.09 2.78 -7.97
N ILE A 24 -26.36 4.09 -7.85
CA ILE A 24 -25.62 5.00 -6.98
C ILE A 24 -25.74 4.54 -5.52
N LEU A 25 -26.94 4.18 -5.07
CA LEU A 25 -27.19 3.68 -3.72
C LEU A 25 -26.41 2.39 -3.44
N SER A 26 -26.45 1.41 -4.34
CA SER A 26 -25.68 0.17 -4.19
C SER A 26 -24.17 0.44 -4.09
N ASP A 27 -23.69 1.40 -4.87
CA ASP A 27 -22.30 1.83 -4.89
C ASP A 27 -21.93 2.59 -3.60
N VAL A 28 -22.79 3.46 -3.10
CA VAL A 28 -22.61 4.20 -1.83
C VAL A 28 -22.62 3.25 -0.64
N VAL A 29 -23.58 2.34 -0.55
CA VAL A 29 -23.69 1.35 0.54
C VAL A 29 -22.43 0.49 0.62
N ARG A 30 -21.95 0.00 -0.54
CA ARG A 30 -20.70 -0.75 -0.59
C ARG A 30 -19.53 0.08 -0.08
N SER A 31 -19.38 1.28 -0.61
CA SER A 31 -18.24 2.13 -0.25
C SER A 31 -18.27 2.61 1.19
N ALA A 32 -19.46 2.82 1.75
CA ALA A 32 -19.62 3.08 3.16
C ALA A 32 -19.18 1.85 3.97
N SER A 33 -19.54 0.63 3.55
CA SER A 33 -19.07 -0.59 4.20
C SER A 33 -17.54 -0.74 4.14
N ASP A 34 -16.94 -0.59 2.97
CA ASP A 34 -15.48 -0.69 2.80
C ASP A 34 -14.74 0.40 3.62
N ALA A 35 -15.29 1.62 3.68
CA ALA A 35 -14.72 2.70 4.47
C ALA A 35 -14.87 2.48 5.98
N ILE A 36 -16.02 1.95 6.44
CA ILE A 36 -16.19 1.56 7.85
C ILE A 36 -15.15 0.51 8.23
N ASP A 37 -14.97 -0.53 7.42
CA ASP A 37 -14.00 -1.60 7.68
C ASP A 37 -12.57 -1.02 7.73
N ALA A 38 -12.20 -0.19 6.75
CA ALA A 38 -10.89 0.44 6.64
C ALA A 38 -10.56 1.32 7.85
N LEU A 39 -11.46 2.26 8.18
CA LEU A 39 -11.24 3.23 9.25
C LEU A 39 -11.30 2.56 10.63
N SER A 40 -12.21 1.58 10.82
CA SER A 40 -12.31 0.83 12.07
C SER A 40 -11.05 -0.02 12.31
N LEU A 41 -10.56 -0.71 11.27
CA LEU A 41 -9.31 -1.48 11.35
C LEU A 41 -8.13 -0.57 11.65
N PHE A 42 -7.96 0.53 10.89
CA PHE A 42 -6.84 1.45 11.11
C PHE A 42 -6.87 2.05 12.52
N ARG A 43 -8.04 2.49 12.98
CA ARG A 43 -8.27 2.97 14.35
C ARG A 43 -7.90 1.91 15.39
N GLN A 44 -8.31 0.66 15.19
CA GLN A 44 -7.96 -0.46 16.08
C GLN A 44 -6.45 -0.68 16.12
N LEU A 45 -5.78 -0.66 14.97
CA LEU A 45 -4.33 -0.84 14.88
C LEU A 45 -3.56 0.32 15.53
N LEU A 46 -4.10 1.54 15.52
CA LEU A 46 -3.53 2.69 16.22
C LEU A 46 -3.74 2.65 17.74
N THR A 47 -4.92 2.23 18.21
CA THR A 47 -5.33 2.41 19.62
C THR A 47 -5.33 1.13 20.46
N GLN A 48 -5.56 -0.04 19.85
CA GLN A 48 -5.81 -1.31 20.54
C GLN A 48 -4.66 -2.31 20.32
N HIS A 49 -3.49 -1.99 20.86
CA HIS A 49 -2.27 -2.79 20.70
C HIS A 49 -2.33 -4.26 21.17
N LYS A 50 -3.38 -4.69 21.88
CA LYS A 50 -3.54 -6.07 22.40
C LYS A 50 -4.37 -6.99 21.49
N ALA A 51 -5.20 -6.45 20.59
CA ALA A 51 -6.10 -7.24 19.74
C ALA A 51 -5.56 -7.47 18.31
N VAL A 52 -4.38 -6.93 18.01
CA VAL A 52 -3.80 -6.86 16.66
C VAL A 52 -3.49 -8.23 16.06
N THR A 53 -3.15 -9.24 16.87
CA THR A 53 -2.75 -10.58 16.37
C THR A 53 -3.86 -11.35 15.67
N ARG A 54 -5.13 -10.97 15.87
CA ARG A 54 -6.31 -11.57 15.21
C ARG A 54 -6.93 -10.69 14.13
N SER A 55 -6.35 -9.51 13.86
CA SER A 55 -6.84 -8.62 12.81
C SER A 55 -6.15 -8.91 11.47
N SER A 56 -6.67 -8.32 10.40
CA SER A 56 -6.07 -8.37 9.06
C SER A 56 -4.73 -7.62 8.94
N GLY A 57 -4.27 -6.95 10.01
CA GLY A 57 -2.99 -6.24 10.05
C GLY A 57 -2.89 -5.04 9.10
N LEU A 58 -1.66 -4.55 8.94
CA LEU A 58 -1.36 -3.47 7.98
C LEU A 58 -1.28 -3.96 6.53
N THR A 59 -1.09 -5.27 6.33
CA THR A 59 -1.25 -5.89 5.01
C THR A 59 -2.64 -5.63 4.41
N ALA A 60 -3.67 -5.35 5.21
CA ALA A 60 -5.00 -4.96 4.73
C ALA A 60 -5.00 -3.66 3.91
N PHE A 61 -3.94 -2.87 3.99
CA PHE A 61 -3.77 -1.62 3.26
C PHE A 61 -2.66 -1.69 2.19
N ASP A 62 -2.15 -2.89 1.90
CA ASP A 62 -1.16 -3.12 0.85
C ASP A 62 -1.78 -3.02 -0.56
N ALA A 63 -2.14 -1.80 -0.95
CA ALA A 63 -2.56 -1.49 -2.31
C ALA A 63 -1.35 -1.50 -3.25
N HIS A 64 -1.18 -2.60 -3.96
CA HIS A 64 -0.25 -2.70 -5.09
C HIS A 64 -1.05 -3.05 -6.35
N GLY A 65 -1.25 -2.06 -7.22
CA GLY A 65 -2.16 -2.18 -8.36
C GLY A 65 -1.70 -1.47 -9.63
N GLY A 66 -0.38 -1.40 -9.85
CA GLY A 66 0.22 -0.78 -11.05
C GLY A 66 0.41 0.73 -10.95
N ASP A 67 0.35 1.29 -9.73
CA ASP A 67 0.44 2.73 -9.45
C ASP A 67 1.77 3.19 -8.85
N ALA A 68 2.49 2.31 -8.16
CA ALA A 68 3.79 2.56 -7.54
C ALA A 68 4.48 1.24 -7.16
N GLY A 69 5.80 1.26 -6.97
CA GLY A 69 6.52 0.12 -6.37
C GLY A 69 6.01 -0.18 -4.96
N CYS A 70 5.86 -1.46 -4.61
CA CYS A 70 5.30 -1.90 -3.32
C CYS A 70 6.01 -1.29 -2.10
N HIS A 71 7.32 -1.04 -2.21
CA HIS A 71 8.14 -0.39 -1.19
C HIS A 71 7.68 1.01 -0.79
N LEU A 72 7.01 1.76 -1.68
CA LEU A 72 6.52 3.11 -1.37
C LEU A 72 5.36 3.08 -0.38
N ARG A 73 4.34 2.26 -0.64
CA ARG A 73 3.16 2.18 0.23
C ARG A 73 3.53 1.66 1.62
N ALA A 74 4.42 0.67 1.67
CA ALA A 74 5.00 0.18 2.92
C ALA A 74 5.64 1.31 3.73
N ALA A 75 6.53 2.10 3.11
CA ALA A 75 7.21 3.19 3.76
C ALA A 75 6.25 4.32 4.20
N MET A 76 5.23 4.65 3.41
CA MET A 76 4.21 5.63 3.77
C MET A 76 3.41 5.22 5.01
N PHE A 77 2.99 3.95 5.11
CA PHE A 77 2.33 3.46 6.32
C PHE A 77 3.25 3.49 7.53
N LEU A 78 4.52 3.11 7.36
CA LEU A 78 5.49 3.20 8.46
C LEU A 78 5.74 4.65 8.90
N ASP A 79 5.80 5.60 7.96
CA ASP A 79 5.90 7.04 8.24
C ASP A 79 4.68 7.55 9.03
N ALA A 80 3.47 7.20 8.58
CA ALA A 80 2.23 7.54 9.28
C ALA A 80 2.21 6.99 10.71
N TYR A 81 2.49 5.70 10.90
CA TYR A 81 2.52 5.07 12.22
C TYR A 81 3.59 5.66 13.13
N THR A 82 4.80 5.89 12.62
CA THR A 82 5.89 6.46 13.42
C THR A 82 5.52 7.85 13.91
N LYS A 83 4.86 8.66 13.09
CA LYS A 83 4.40 9.99 13.49
C LYS A 83 3.25 9.92 14.49
N TYR A 84 2.25 9.07 14.28
CA TYR A 84 1.17 8.89 15.26
C TYR A 84 1.68 8.35 16.61
N ASP A 85 2.66 7.45 16.62
CA ASP A 85 3.29 6.94 17.85
C ASP A 85 4.08 8.04 18.59
N ASP A 86 4.88 8.84 17.85
CA ASP A 86 5.60 9.99 18.43
C ASP A 86 4.64 11.06 18.98
N ILE A 87 3.53 11.32 18.29
CA ILE A 87 2.46 12.21 18.78
C ILE A 87 1.78 11.62 20.01
N ALA A 88 1.43 10.34 20.01
CA ALA A 88 0.81 9.68 21.16
C ALA A 88 1.65 9.89 22.43
N PHE A 89 2.98 9.89 22.27
CA PHE A 89 3.93 10.14 23.34
C PHE A 89 4.05 11.62 23.73
N ARG A 90 4.11 12.54 22.75
CA ARG A 90 4.37 13.98 23.00
C ARG A 90 3.13 14.81 23.31
N ASP A 91 2.04 14.54 22.61
CA ASP A 91 0.77 15.26 22.70
C ASP A 91 -0.42 14.29 22.48
N PRO A 92 -0.85 13.59 23.55
CA PRO A 92 -1.96 12.66 23.48
C PRO A 92 -3.28 13.29 23.01
N MET A 93 -3.46 14.60 23.16
CA MET A 93 -4.68 15.29 22.72
C MET A 93 -4.80 15.31 21.21
N VAL A 94 -3.68 15.47 20.49
CA VAL A 94 -3.64 15.44 19.03
C VAL A 94 -4.11 14.07 18.52
N LEU A 95 -3.61 12.98 19.12
CA LEU A 95 -4.06 11.64 18.75
C LEU A 95 -5.54 11.40 19.12
N ALA A 96 -5.97 11.83 20.30
CA ALA A 96 -7.37 11.71 20.74
C ALA A 96 -8.32 12.47 19.79
N HIS A 97 -7.90 13.61 19.26
CA HIS A 97 -8.68 14.39 18.33
C HIS A 97 -8.81 13.71 16.96
N PHE A 98 -7.71 13.13 16.45
CA PHE A 98 -7.76 12.32 15.25
C PHE A 98 -8.64 11.06 15.44
N ASP A 99 -8.53 10.39 16.59
CA ASP A 99 -9.40 9.26 16.95
C ASP A 99 -10.89 9.65 17.00
N ALA A 100 -11.21 10.83 17.55
CA ALA A 100 -12.56 11.38 17.56
C ALA A 100 -13.05 11.69 16.14
N CYS A 101 -12.20 12.22 15.28
CA CYS A 101 -12.51 12.45 13.86
C CYS A 101 -12.81 11.12 13.13
N LEU A 102 -11.98 10.10 13.32
CA LEU A 102 -12.22 8.75 12.78
C LEU A 102 -13.55 8.18 13.31
N SER A 103 -13.81 8.32 14.60
CA SER A 103 -15.04 7.83 15.24
C SER A 103 -16.29 8.50 14.67
N LYS A 104 -16.29 9.83 14.56
CA LYS A 104 -17.39 10.61 13.95
C LYS A 104 -17.61 10.22 12.50
N THR A 105 -16.53 10.01 11.75
CA THR A 105 -16.59 9.58 10.34
C THR A 105 -17.20 8.20 10.21
N ILE A 106 -16.76 7.23 11.03
CA ILE A 106 -17.30 5.87 11.04
C ILE A 106 -18.80 5.88 11.36
N GLU A 107 -19.23 6.67 12.33
CA GLU A 107 -20.64 6.76 12.70
C GLU A 107 -21.49 7.38 11.58
N GLY A 108 -21.03 8.46 10.97
CA GLY A 108 -21.67 9.03 9.77
C GLY A 108 -21.79 8.02 8.63
N LEU A 109 -20.75 7.22 8.39
CA LEU A 109 -20.78 6.17 7.37
C LEU A 109 -21.78 5.05 7.70
N ARG A 110 -21.96 4.70 8.99
CA ARG A 110 -22.96 3.72 9.42
C ARG A 110 -24.38 4.20 9.14
N HIS A 111 -24.67 5.47 9.45
CA HIS A 111 -25.94 6.09 9.09
C HIS A 111 -26.18 6.08 7.57
N VAL A 112 -25.18 6.50 6.79
CA VAL A 112 -25.27 6.47 5.31
C VAL A 112 -25.50 5.07 4.77
N LYS A 113 -24.81 4.06 5.33
CA LYS A 113 -24.98 2.66 4.95
C LYS A 113 -26.41 2.18 5.27
N ALA A 114 -26.90 2.42 6.48
CA ALA A 114 -28.23 1.99 6.91
C ALA A 114 -29.34 2.66 6.06
N ASN A 115 -29.30 4.00 5.98
CA ASN A 115 -30.24 4.78 5.18
C ASN A 115 -30.17 4.42 3.70
N GLY A 116 -28.96 4.12 3.19
CA GLY A 116 -28.75 3.73 1.79
C GLY A 116 -29.36 2.38 1.45
N VAL A 117 -29.30 1.42 2.39
CA VAL A 117 -29.94 0.10 2.25
C VAL A 117 -31.46 0.26 2.27
N GLU A 118 -32.00 0.99 3.24
CA GLU A 118 -33.44 1.25 3.35
C GLU A 118 -33.98 1.94 2.09
N LEU A 119 -33.35 3.04 1.68
CA LEU A 119 -33.74 3.80 0.49
C LEU A 119 -33.65 2.96 -0.80
N TYR A 120 -32.66 2.06 -0.88
CA TYR A 120 -32.56 1.13 -2.00
C TYR A 120 -33.76 0.17 -2.03
N TYR A 121 -34.13 -0.45 -0.90
CA TYR A 121 -35.28 -1.36 -0.84
C TYR A 121 -36.60 -0.64 -1.14
N ASN A 122 -36.81 0.56 -0.59
CA ASN A 122 -38.01 1.36 -0.86
C ASN A 122 -38.19 1.63 -2.37
N LEU A 123 -37.11 1.96 -3.08
CA LEU A 123 -37.16 2.22 -4.53
C LEU A 123 -37.33 0.93 -5.35
N VAL A 124 -36.60 -0.12 -4.96
CA VAL A 124 -36.37 -1.28 -5.83
C VAL A 124 -37.32 -2.45 -5.53
N GLN A 125 -37.62 -2.69 -4.25
CA GLN A 125 -38.50 -3.77 -3.79
C GLN A 125 -39.93 -3.25 -3.58
N ASP A 126 -40.09 -2.17 -2.81
CA ASP A 126 -41.42 -1.62 -2.50
C ASP A 126 -41.98 -0.73 -3.62
N CYS A 127 -41.15 -0.47 -4.65
CA CYS A 127 -41.51 0.29 -5.84
C CYS A 127 -42.08 1.69 -5.55
N LEU A 128 -41.66 2.32 -4.45
CA LEU A 128 -42.03 3.70 -4.12
C LEU A 128 -41.47 4.67 -5.16
N SER A 129 -42.17 5.78 -5.39
CA SER A 129 -41.65 6.83 -6.27
C SER A 129 -40.43 7.49 -5.61
N SER A 130 -39.53 8.07 -6.42
CA SER A 130 -38.39 8.79 -5.84
C SER A 130 -38.82 9.96 -4.97
N GLU A 131 -39.97 10.58 -5.26
CA GLU A 131 -40.51 11.70 -4.47
C GLU A 131 -40.97 11.23 -3.08
N ASP A 132 -41.65 10.08 -2.99
CA ASP A 132 -42.12 9.50 -1.72
C ASP A 132 -40.97 9.21 -0.75
N VAL A 133 -39.78 8.94 -1.31
CA VAL A 133 -38.58 8.66 -0.52
C VAL A 133 -37.66 9.88 -0.37
N GLY A 134 -38.08 11.06 -0.82
CA GLY A 134 -37.36 12.32 -0.66
C GLY A 134 -36.19 12.54 -1.63
N LEU A 135 -36.26 11.95 -2.83
CA LEU A 135 -35.33 12.19 -3.94
C LEU A 135 -36.02 12.91 -5.10
N PRO A 136 -35.30 13.76 -5.86
CA PRO A 136 -35.87 14.44 -7.02
C PRO A 136 -36.46 13.48 -8.07
N PRO A 137 -37.60 13.80 -8.70
CA PRO A 137 -38.35 12.91 -9.60
C PRO A 137 -37.61 12.55 -10.90
N LYS A 138 -36.77 13.46 -11.40
CA LYS A 138 -36.14 13.30 -12.72
C LYS A 138 -34.65 13.02 -12.59
N GLU A 139 -33.98 13.86 -11.84
CA GLU A 139 -32.53 13.93 -11.85
C GLU A 139 -31.98 14.45 -10.52
N ALA A 140 -30.90 13.84 -10.04
CA ALA A 140 -30.20 14.25 -8.83
C ALA A 140 -28.69 14.09 -9.00
N THR A 141 -27.92 14.94 -8.34
CA THR A 141 -26.48 14.72 -8.21
C THR A 141 -26.18 13.69 -7.12
N PRO A 142 -25.06 12.96 -7.18
CA PRO A 142 -24.62 12.09 -6.09
C PRO A 142 -24.56 12.80 -4.73
N ARG A 143 -24.18 14.08 -4.68
CA ARG A 143 -24.18 14.86 -3.44
C ARG A 143 -25.58 15.11 -2.88
N GLN A 144 -26.58 15.34 -3.73
CA GLN A 144 -27.98 15.45 -3.27
C GLN A 144 -28.47 14.13 -2.67
N ILE A 145 -28.14 12.99 -3.29
CA ILE A 145 -28.46 11.66 -2.76
C ILE A 145 -27.74 11.45 -1.42
N LEU A 146 -26.45 11.76 -1.33
CA LEU A 146 -25.67 11.64 -0.08
C LEU A 146 -26.24 12.48 1.06
N ARG A 147 -26.66 13.72 0.80
CA ARG A 147 -27.35 14.55 1.80
C ARG A 147 -28.64 13.89 2.30
N ARG A 148 -29.42 13.29 1.40
CA ARG A 148 -30.63 12.52 1.77
C ARG A 148 -30.31 11.31 2.65
N LEU A 149 -29.13 10.71 2.48
CA LEU A 149 -28.64 9.62 3.32
C LEU A 149 -28.08 10.09 4.67
N GLY A 150 -28.03 11.40 4.93
CA GLY A 150 -27.47 11.98 6.15
C GLY A 150 -25.95 12.19 6.09
N TRP A 151 -25.32 12.13 4.91
CA TRP A 151 -23.92 12.49 4.77
C TRP A 151 -23.76 14.01 4.74
N ALA A 152 -23.14 14.58 5.77
CA ALA A 152 -22.74 15.98 5.78
C ALA A 152 -21.29 16.10 5.31
N ASP A 153 -21.03 16.99 4.34
CA ASP A 153 -19.67 17.33 3.89
C ASP A 153 -18.81 17.85 5.09
N GLU A 154 -19.46 18.37 6.13
CA GLU A 154 -18.85 18.84 7.40
C GLU A 154 -18.24 17.74 8.28
N VAL A 155 -18.56 16.46 8.02
CA VAL A 155 -17.84 15.34 8.66
C VAL A 155 -16.38 15.30 8.22
N TYR A 156 -16.08 15.93 7.06
CA TYR A 156 -14.79 15.93 6.39
C TYR A 156 -14.09 17.31 6.39
N THR A 157 -14.76 18.40 6.73
CA THR A 157 -14.12 19.74 6.81
C THR A 157 -13.70 20.08 8.23
N GLU A 158 -12.39 20.02 8.43
CA GLU A 158 -11.61 20.56 9.56
C GLU A 158 -11.80 19.90 10.93
N PRO A 159 -10.63 19.56 11.48
CA PRO A 159 -9.81 20.53 12.17
C PRO A 159 -8.59 20.81 11.32
N THR A 160 -8.47 22.02 10.73
CA THR A 160 -7.09 22.50 10.60
C THR A 160 -6.57 22.52 12.03
N TRP A 161 -5.42 21.89 12.25
CA TRP A 161 -4.56 22.29 13.33
C TRP A 161 -4.29 23.77 13.08
N LYS A 162 -5.18 24.67 13.54
CA LYS A 162 -4.95 26.09 13.47
C LYS A 162 -3.63 26.26 14.17
N ARG A 163 -2.61 26.67 13.40
CA ARG A 163 -1.41 27.32 13.92
C ARG A 163 -1.92 28.22 15.03
N ARG A 164 -1.64 27.92 16.29
CA ARG A 164 -1.82 28.89 17.36
C ARG A 164 -0.99 30.09 16.93
N THR A 165 -1.67 31.13 16.44
CA THR A 165 -1.04 32.39 16.10
C THR A 165 -0.52 32.99 17.40
N LYS A 166 0.71 33.52 17.35
CA LYS A 166 1.40 34.18 18.47
C LYS A 166 0.43 34.92 19.40
N GLY A 167 0.37 34.51 20.67
CA GLY A 167 -0.42 35.20 21.70
C GLY A 167 -0.84 34.36 22.92
N ASP A 168 -0.85 33.03 22.84
CA ASP A 168 -1.24 32.18 23.98
C ASP A 168 -0.04 31.90 24.93
N PRO A 169 -0.17 32.04 26.27
CA PRO A 169 0.96 32.08 27.20
C PRO A 169 1.65 30.74 27.53
N ALA A 170 1.56 29.74 26.65
CA ALA A 170 2.22 28.45 26.84
C ALA A 170 2.93 28.03 25.55
N GLU A 171 4.12 28.61 25.33
CA GLU A 171 5.01 28.23 24.23
C GLU A 171 5.60 26.84 24.47
N VAL A 172 5.05 25.82 23.80
CA VAL A 172 5.79 24.60 23.49
C VAL A 172 6.53 24.86 22.17
N HIS A 173 7.81 25.15 22.28
CA HIS A 173 8.73 25.28 21.15
C HIS A 173 8.88 23.92 20.44
N TYR A 174 8.12 23.68 19.37
CA TYR A 174 8.51 22.67 18.39
C TYR A 174 9.76 23.18 17.65
N PRO A 175 10.74 22.33 17.31
CA PRO A 175 11.84 22.73 16.45
C PRO A 175 11.28 23.24 15.11
N ARG A 176 11.29 24.55 14.92
CA ARG A 176 11.35 25.17 13.60
C ARG A 176 12.68 24.76 13.01
N GLU A 177 12.70 23.86 12.03
CA GLU A 177 13.74 23.94 11.00
C GLU A 177 13.25 24.95 9.95
N PRO A 178 13.96 26.07 9.75
CA PRO A 178 13.51 27.15 8.89
C PRO A 178 13.71 26.76 7.42
N LEU A 179 12.63 26.75 6.66
CA LEU A 179 12.69 27.25 5.30
C LEU A 179 11.82 28.50 5.26
N ALA A 180 12.50 29.65 5.12
CA ALA A 180 11.89 30.84 4.57
C ALA A 180 11.44 30.48 3.14
N VAL A 181 10.20 30.04 3.01
CA VAL A 181 9.43 30.25 1.79
C VAL A 181 8.90 31.66 1.93
N SER A 182 9.29 32.53 1.00
CA SER A 182 8.75 33.87 0.85
C SER A 182 7.24 33.82 1.03
N ALA A 183 6.77 34.62 1.98
CA ALA A 183 5.38 34.74 2.37
C ALA A 183 4.61 35.53 1.29
N GLU A 184 4.36 34.91 0.14
CA GLU A 184 3.39 35.36 -0.86
C GLU A 184 2.80 34.14 -1.58
N HIS A 185 2.12 33.26 -0.82
CA HIS A 185 1.04 32.39 -1.29
C HIS A 185 0.44 31.75 -0.04
N GLU A 186 -0.58 32.39 0.53
CA GLU A 186 -1.54 31.65 1.34
C GLU A 186 -2.21 30.62 0.42
N PRO A 187 -2.17 29.31 0.71
CA PRO A 187 -3.02 28.38 0.01
C PRO A 187 -4.43 28.59 0.59
N SER A 188 -5.17 29.52 0.00
CA SER A 188 -6.63 29.41 -0.05
C SER A 188 -6.95 27.98 -0.46
N ARG A 189 -7.61 27.23 0.44
CA ARG A 189 -8.06 25.86 0.22
C ARG A 189 -9.39 25.85 -0.54
N ASP A 190 -9.51 26.70 -1.55
CA ASP A 190 -10.66 26.73 -2.42
C ASP A 190 -10.32 26.22 -3.82
N ILE A 191 -11.28 25.49 -4.35
CA ILE A 191 -11.34 24.92 -5.68
C ILE A 191 -11.20 26.07 -6.69
N VAL A 192 -10.02 26.22 -7.27
CA VAL A 192 -9.83 27.08 -8.44
C VAL A 192 -9.94 26.19 -9.68
N ASP A 193 -10.89 26.50 -10.56
CA ASP A 193 -11.07 25.94 -11.91
C ASP A 193 -11.29 24.42 -12.04
N GLY A 194 -11.99 23.79 -11.09
CA GLY A 194 -12.50 22.42 -11.27
C GLY A 194 -11.44 21.31 -11.36
N VAL A 195 -10.16 21.64 -11.21
CA VAL A 195 -9.05 20.68 -11.08
C VAL A 195 -8.72 20.55 -9.60
N LEU A 196 -8.97 19.37 -9.02
CA LEU A 196 -8.51 19.09 -7.67
C LEU A 196 -6.97 19.17 -7.67
N GLN A 197 -6.40 20.05 -6.83
CA GLN A 197 -4.97 20.21 -6.66
C GLN A 197 -4.30 18.85 -6.40
N ARG A 198 -3.08 18.69 -6.92
CA ARG A 198 -2.24 17.51 -6.67
C ARG A 198 -2.26 17.18 -5.16
N PRO A 199 -2.57 15.93 -4.77
CA PRO A 199 -2.67 15.60 -3.36
C PRO A 199 -1.32 15.78 -2.67
N SER A 200 -1.32 16.43 -1.51
CA SER A 200 -0.11 16.64 -0.70
C SER A 200 -0.11 15.74 0.54
N TRP A 201 1.01 15.07 0.78
CA TRP A 201 1.21 14.20 1.92
C TRP A 201 1.35 15.00 3.20
N ASN A 202 0.33 14.91 4.04
CA ASN A 202 0.36 15.41 5.39
C ASN A 202 -0.39 14.45 6.31
N VAL A 203 0.35 13.76 7.20
CA VAL A 203 -0.24 12.80 8.16
C VAL A 203 -1.15 13.47 9.19
N PHE A 204 -1.04 14.79 9.34
CA PHE A 204 -1.88 15.57 10.24
C PHE A 204 -3.14 16.09 9.54
N ASP A 205 -3.21 16.00 8.22
CA ASP A 205 -4.40 16.38 7.47
C ASP A 205 -5.38 15.19 7.47
N ALA A 206 -6.33 15.22 8.40
CA ALA A 206 -7.32 14.15 8.58
C ALA A 206 -8.08 13.80 7.29
N PRO A 207 -8.56 14.78 6.49
CA PRO A 207 -9.06 14.56 5.13
C PRO A 207 -8.16 13.67 4.27
N VAL A 208 -6.89 14.06 4.10
CA VAL A 208 -5.91 13.32 3.29
C VAL A 208 -5.70 11.91 3.83
N MET A 209 -5.58 11.77 5.15
CA MET A 209 -5.34 10.48 5.79
C MET A 209 -6.54 9.54 5.69
N ILE A 210 -7.76 10.03 5.89
CA ILE A 210 -8.99 9.24 5.70
C ILE A 210 -9.05 8.71 4.27
N ARG A 211 -8.80 9.56 3.26
CA ARG A 211 -8.74 9.12 1.84
C ARG A 211 -7.66 8.07 1.62
N PHE A 212 -6.45 8.32 2.10
CA PHE A 212 -5.33 7.39 1.98
C PHE A 212 -5.67 6.01 2.58
N ILE A 213 -6.23 5.98 3.80
CA ILE A 213 -6.63 4.74 4.50
C ILE A 213 -7.71 4.00 3.70
N VAL A 214 -8.80 4.69 3.33
CA VAL A 214 -9.93 4.08 2.63
C VAL A 214 -9.52 3.57 1.25
N TYR A 215 -8.74 4.33 0.49
CA TYR A 215 -8.36 3.95 -0.87
C TYR A 215 -7.36 2.81 -0.87
N ALA A 216 -6.36 2.87 0.02
CA ALA A 216 -5.38 1.80 0.16
C ALA A 216 -6.05 0.49 0.60
N TYR A 217 -6.98 0.57 1.55
CA TYR A 217 -7.77 -0.59 1.97
C TYR A 217 -8.62 -1.14 0.81
N THR A 218 -9.38 -0.27 0.13
CA THR A 218 -10.28 -0.69 -0.96
C THR A 218 -9.52 -1.39 -2.08
N LEU A 219 -8.40 -0.82 -2.51
CA LEU A 219 -7.59 -1.44 -3.57
C LEU A 219 -6.90 -2.72 -3.11
N SER A 220 -6.49 -2.82 -1.83
CA SER A 220 -5.93 -4.05 -1.27
C SER A 220 -6.99 -5.16 -1.12
N LYS A 221 -8.20 -4.82 -0.67
CA LYS A 221 -9.32 -5.74 -0.46
C LYS A 221 -9.70 -6.50 -1.72
N TYR A 222 -9.67 -5.82 -2.86
CA TYR A 222 -10.00 -6.42 -4.16
C TYR A 222 -8.75 -6.77 -4.99
N LYS A 223 -7.55 -6.76 -4.38
CA LYS A 223 -6.29 -7.16 -5.01
C LYS A 223 -6.20 -8.67 -5.10
N ARG A 224 -5.69 -9.17 -6.22
CA ARG A 224 -5.30 -10.55 -6.45
C ARG A 224 -3.91 -10.59 -7.04
N PHE A 225 -3.10 -11.56 -6.60
CA PHE A 225 -1.86 -11.90 -7.27
C PHE A 225 -2.14 -12.90 -8.38
N LEU A 226 -1.54 -12.64 -9.54
CA LEU A 226 -1.68 -13.46 -10.75
C LEU A 226 -0.32 -13.60 -11.41
N PHE A 227 -0.10 -14.73 -12.08
CA PHE A 227 1.04 -14.90 -12.97
C PHE A 227 0.76 -14.25 -14.32
N ASN A 228 1.69 -13.40 -14.76
CA ASN A 228 1.72 -12.86 -16.12
C ASN A 228 3.05 -13.27 -16.76
N GLY A 229 3.05 -14.39 -17.47
CA GLY A 229 4.28 -15.04 -17.94
C GLY A 229 5.15 -15.46 -16.75
N TRP A 230 6.33 -14.85 -16.64
CA TRP A 230 7.32 -15.11 -15.57
C TRP A 230 7.24 -14.13 -14.39
N LYS A 231 6.33 -13.16 -14.41
CA LYS A 231 6.18 -12.15 -13.35
C LYS A 231 4.91 -12.38 -12.54
N ILE A 232 5.02 -12.26 -11.23
CA ILE A 232 3.86 -12.15 -10.34
C ILE A 232 3.40 -10.70 -10.34
N THR A 233 2.13 -10.46 -10.65
CA THR A 233 1.54 -9.12 -10.73
C THR A 233 0.34 -9.01 -9.80
N GLY A 234 0.27 -7.94 -9.03
CA GLY A 234 -0.93 -7.56 -8.27
C GLY A 234 -1.93 -6.83 -9.17
N MET A 235 -3.14 -7.36 -9.30
CA MET A 235 -4.22 -6.70 -10.05
C MET A 235 -5.47 -6.60 -9.20
N VAL A 236 -6.19 -5.50 -9.35
CA VAL A 236 -7.50 -5.32 -8.71
C VAL A 236 -8.55 -6.04 -9.58
N ASP A 237 -9.39 -6.87 -8.97
CA ASP A 237 -10.44 -7.66 -9.65
C ASP A 237 -11.83 -7.08 -9.33
N PRO A 238 -12.42 -6.24 -10.22
CA PRO A 238 -13.75 -5.67 -10.03
C PRO A 238 -14.86 -6.70 -9.90
N ARG A 239 -14.63 -7.98 -10.26
CA ARG A 239 -15.64 -9.03 -10.11
C ARG A 239 -15.87 -9.40 -8.65
N GLN A 240 -14.85 -9.30 -7.79
CA GLN A 240 -15.01 -9.60 -6.36
C GLN A 240 -15.89 -8.57 -5.63
N VAL A 241 -15.97 -7.36 -6.18
CA VAL A 241 -16.84 -6.28 -5.68
C VAL A 241 -18.32 -6.62 -5.81
N ARG A 242 -18.66 -7.47 -6.79
CA ARG A 242 -20.05 -7.74 -7.14
C ARG A 242 -20.80 -8.45 -6.02
N GLY A 243 -20.16 -9.21 -5.13
CA GLY A 243 -20.85 -9.97 -4.08
C GLY A 243 -21.79 -9.12 -3.21
N LEU A 244 -21.34 -7.93 -2.76
CA LEU A 244 -22.18 -7.05 -1.92
C LEU A 244 -23.25 -6.32 -2.75
N THR A 245 -22.90 -5.88 -3.96
CA THR A 245 -23.84 -5.24 -4.88
C THR A 245 -24.91 -6.21 -5.38
N ASP A 246 -24.55 -7.47 -5.60
CA ASP A 246 -25.42 -8.55 -6.04
C ASP A 246 -26.33 -9.00 -4.90
N ALA A 247 -25.85 -9.01 -3.65
CA ALA A 247 -26.71 -9.24 -2.48
C ALA A 247 -27.85 -8.22 -2.40
N LEU A 248 -27.57 -6.93 -2.67
CA LEU A 248 -28.60 -5.89 -2.81
C LEU A 248 -29.41 -6.03 -4.11
N ALA A 249 -28.82 -6.51 -5.20
CA ALA A 249 -29.50 -6.64 -6.48
C ALA A 249 -30.39 -7.89 -6.60
N THR A 250 -30.24 -8.88 -5.71
CA THR A 250 -31.06 -10.11 -5.73
C THR A 250 -32.53 -9.81 -5.39
N SER A 251 -32.80 -8.76 -4.60
CA SER A 251 -34.15 -8.22 -4.36
C SER A 251 -34.69 -7.38 -5.53
N ALA A 252 -33.84 -6.97 -6.48
CA ALA A 252 -34.18 -6.05 -7.57
C ALA A 252 -34.87 -6.69 -8.77
N ALA A 253 -35.00 -8.01 -8.81
CA ALA A 253 -35.62 -8.73 -9.92
C ALA A 253 -37.10 -8.37 -10.15
N GLN A 254 -37.74 -7.68 -9.20
CA GLN A 254 -39.16 -7.35 -9.23
C GLN A 254 -39.46 -6.03 -9.98
N ASN A 255 -38.54 -5.05 -9.99
CA ASN A 255 -38.80 -3.75 -10.61
C ASN A 255 -38.13 -3.59 -11.98
N LYS A 256 -38.94 -3.65 -13.04
CA LYS A 256 -38.52 -3.57 -14.45
C LYS A 256 -37.88 -2.23 -14.86
N GLN A 257 -38.06 -1.17 -14.06
CA GLN A 257 -37.45 0.13 -14.34
C GLN A 257 -35.94 0.14 -14.03
N TYR A 258 -35.48 -0.76 -13.17
CA TYR A 258 -34.09 -0.79 -12.72
C TYR A 258 -33.29 -1.88 -13.42
N LYS A 259 -32.24 -1.45 -14.12
CA LYS A 259 -31.32 -2.35 -14.81
C LYS A 259 -30.14 -2.70 -13.91
N ARG A 260 -29.64 -3.94 -14.01
CA ARG A 260 -28.39 -4.32 -13.34
C ARG A 260 -27.26 -3.38 -13.77
N PRO A 261 -26.49 -2.85 -12.84
CA PRO A 261 -25.48 -1.87 -13.19
C PRO A 261 -24.23 -2.52 -13.81
N GLY A 262 -23.69 -1.91 -14.88
CA GLY A 262 -22.57 -2.45 -15.65
C GLY A 262 -21.22 -2.41 -14.90
N SER A 263 -20.30 -3.31 -15.23
CA SER A 263 -19.00 -3.46 -14.53
C SER A 263 -18.01 -2.31 -14.76
N ASN A 264 -18.10 -1.62 -15.89
CA ASN A 264 -17.15 -0.57 -16.28
C ASN A 264 -17.08 0.59 -15.27
N ARG A 265 -18.13 0.81 -14.48
CA ARG A 265 -18.15 1.85 -13.43
C ARG A 265 -17.17 1.56 -12.30
N LEU A 266 -16.99 0.29 -11.93
CA LEU A 266 -16.09 -0.14 -10.86
C LEU A 266 -14.63 -0.05 -11.32
N GLU A 267 -14.38 -0.35 -12.59
CA GLU A 267 -13.07 -0.12 -13.21
C GLU A 267 -12.71 1.36 -13.22
N LYS A 268 -13.67 2.24 -13.56
CA LYS A 268 -13.49 3.69 -13.50
C LYS A 268 -13.15 4.16 -12.08
N GLU A 269 -13.90 3.71 -11.08
CA GLU A 269 -13.63 4.01 -9.68
C GLU A 269 -12.20 3.59 -9.29
N PHE A 270 -11.83 2.33 -9.51
CA PHE A 270 -10.50 1.84 -9.14
C PHE A 270 -9.38 2.57 -9.87
N LYS A 271 -9.61 2.98 -11.12
CA LYS A 271 -8.67 3.86 -11.82
C LYS A 271 -8.51 5.19 -11.09
N GLU A 272 -9.60 5.85 -10.69
CA GLU A 272 -9.55 7.13 -9.98
C GLU A 272 -8.84 7.02 -8.62
N LEU A 273 -9.11 5.96 -7.85
CA LEU A 273 -8.43 5.72 -6.58
C LEU A 273 -6.91 5.55 -6.78
N LYS A 274 -6.49 4.78 -7.80
CA LYS A 274 -5.08 4.57 -8.14
C LYS A 274 -4.40 5.86 -8.60
N VAL A 275 -5.06 6.67 -9.42
CA VAL A 275 -4.55 7.98 -9.85
C VAL A 275 -4.27 8.86 -8.64
N TRP A 276 -5.24 9.00 -7.74
CA TRP A 276 -5.08 9.82 -6.54
C TRP A 276 -3.96 9.30 -5.63
N LEU A 277 -3.90 7.98 -5.40
CA LEU A 277 -2.87 7.36 -4.58
C LEU A 277 -1.46 7.44 -5.19
N SER A 278 -1.34 7.37 -6.51
CA SER A 278 -0.05 7.53 -7.22
C SER A 278 0.51 8.94 -7.06
N GLY A 279 -0.37 9.95 -7.17
CA GLY A 279 0.01 11.35 -6.94
C GLY A 279 0.47 11.58 -5.50
N LEU A 280 -0.27 11.04 -4.53
CA LEU A 280 0.08 11.16 -3.11
C LEU A 280 1.40 10.44 -2.78
N SER A 281 1.66 9.28 -3.38
CA SER A 281 2.93 8.55 -3.20
C SER A 281 4.12 9.29 -3.78
N THR A 282 3.95 9.96 -4.92
CA THR A 282 4.99 10.77 -5.52
C THR A 282 5.27 12.03 -4.68
N ASP A 283 4.22 12.68 -4.17
CA ASP A 283 4.38 13.82 -3.25
C ASP A 283 5.09 13.39 -1.95
N TRP A 284 4.72 12.25 -1.37
CA TRP A 284 5.42 11.68 -0.21
C TRP A 284 6.91 11.48 -0.47
N LEU A 285 7.28 10.95 -1.64
CA LEU A 285 8.68 10.76 -2.03
C LEU A 285 9.43 12.09 -2.12
N LEU A 286 8.86 13.10 -2.77
CA LEU A 286 9.47 14.42 -2.91
C LEU A 286 9.62 15.11 -1.55
N ALA A 287 8.59 15.06 -0.70
CA ALA A 287 8.62 15.61 0.64
C ALA A 287 9.66 14.90 1.52
N THR A 288 9.77 13.57 1.40
CA THR A 288 10.75 12.77 2.14
C THR A 288 12.17 13.05 1.66
N CYS A 289 12.40 13.11 0.35
CA CYS A 289 13.69 13.45 -0.24
C CYS A 289 14.18 14.83 0.24
N THR A 290 13.29 15.82 0.28
CA THR A 290 13.60 17.18 0.75
C THR A 290 13.98 17.22 2.23
N LYS A 291 13.33 16.39 3.05
CA LYS A 291 13.59 16.29 4.50
C LYS A 291 14.89 15.56 4.83
N LEU A 292 15.35 14.65 3.98
CA LEU A 292 16.60 13.90 4.19
C LEU A 292 17.81 14.74 3.72
N PRO A 293 18.65 15.28 4.62
CA PRO A 293 19.73 16.21 4.23
C PRO A 293 20.68 15.64 3.18
N GLN A 294 20.98 14.35 3.28
CA GLN A 294 21.86 13.62 2.36
C GLN A 294 21.26 13.35 0.99
N LEU A 295 19.94 13.50 0.81
CA LEU A 295 19.24 13.29 -0.45
C LEU A 295 18.56 14.54 -1.01
N ARG A 296 18.42 15.62 -0.23
CA ARG A 296 17.72 16.86 -0.62
C ARG A 296 18.10 17.40 -2.00
N GLN A 297 19.35 17.20 -2.42
CA GLN A 297 19.82 17.63 -3.74
C GLN A 297 19.13 16.90 -4.92
N MET A 298 18.58 15.71 -4.69
CA MET A 298 17.88 14.89 -5.68
C MET A 298 16.43 15.31 -5.92
N THR A 299 15.83 16.21 -5.14
CA THR A 299 14.41 16.57 -5.30
C THR A 299 14.10 16.98 -6.76
N CYS A 300 14.91 17.87 -7.35
CA CYS A 300 14.73 18.28 -8.74
C CYS A 300 14.96 17.15 -9.75
N LEU A 301 15.84 16.18 -9.45
CA LEU A 301 16.03 14.99 -10.29
C LEU A 301 14.77 14.13 -10.26
N LEU A 302 14.22 13.87 -9.07
CA LEU A 302 12.99 13.11 -8.90
C LEU A 302 11.85 13.77 -9.67
N GLU A 303 11.63 15.08 -9.48
CA GLU A 303 10.60 15.85 -10.18
C GLU A 303 10.67 15.70 -11.71
N ARG A 304 11.88 15.83 -12.28
CA ARG A 304 12.10 15.71 -13.73
C ARG A 304 11.96 14.29 -14.25
N SER A 305 12.18 13.30 -13.39
CA SER A 305 12.10 11.88 -13.74
C SER A 305 10.69 11.30 -13.61
N ILE A 306 9.75 12.05 -13.02
CA ILE A 306 8.35 11.61 -12.92
C ILE A 306 7.77 11.40 -14.31
N GLN A 307 7.06 10.29 -14.50
CA GLN A 307 6.31 10.01 -15.70
C GLN A 307 4.83 9.77 -15.40
N LEU A 308 3.98 10.15 -16.34
CA LEU A 308 2.54 9.92 -16.30
C LEU A 308 2.16 8.85 -17.32
N SER A 309 1.54 7.79 -16.85
CA SER A 309 0.99 6.76 -17.73
C SER A 309 -0.17 7.29 -18.58
N PRO A 310 -0.56 6.61 -19.67
CA PRO A 310 -1.80 6.91 -20.41
C PRO A 310 -3.06 6.86 -19.55
N ARG A 311 -2.99 6.22 -18.38
CA ARG A 311 -4.07 6.14 -17.39
C ARG A 311 -3.97 7.19 -16.29
N ALA A 312 -3.08 8.19 -16.44
CA ALA A 312 -2.81 9.27 -15.50
C ALA A 312 -2.22 8.82 -14.16
N ILE A 313 -1.50 7.69 -14.15
CA ILE A 313 -0.76 7.22 -12.98
C ILE A 313 0.61 7.90 -12.96
N GLU A 314 0.95 8.53 -11.82
CA GLU A 314 2.22 9.20 -11.60
C GLU A 314 3.25 8.26 -10.98
N VAL A 315 4.44 8.12 -11.59
CA VAL A 315 5.50 7.21 -11.13
C VAL A 315 6.87 7.85 -11.22
N VAL A 316 7.69 7.61 -10.20
CA VAL A 316 9.14 7.88 -10.15
C VAL A 316 9.90 6.60 -10.51
N PRO A 317 11.06 6.68 -11.22
CA PRO A 317 11.89 5.52 -11.50
C PRO A 317 12.17 4.67 -10.27
N CYS A 318 11.99 3.37 -10.40
CA CYS A 318 12.07 2.43 -9.28
C CYS A 318 13.36 2.57 -8.46
N TYR A 319 14.53 2.62 -9.13
CA TYR A 319 15.83 2.77 -8.47
C TYR A 319 15.95 4.10 -7.71
N LEU A 320 15.57 5.23 -8.34
CA LEU A 320 15.63 6.55 -7.70
C LEU A 320 14.65 6.68 -6.53
N GLY A 321 13.43 6.17 -6.69
CA GLY A 321 12.44 6.10 -5.61
C GLY A 321 12.94 5.25 -4.44
N TYR A 322 13.57 4.11 -4.73
CA TYR A 322 14.13 3.26 -3.69
C TYR A 322 15.28 3.94 -2.93
N LEU A 323 16.13 4.76 -3.56
CA LEU A 323 17.17 5.50 -2.84
C LEU A 323 16.59 6.42 -1.75
N VAL A 324 15.43 7.03 -2.01
CA VAL A 324 14.71 7.85 -1.02
C VAL A 324 14.13 6.99 0.09
N VAL A 325 13.45 5.88 -0.27
CA VAL A 325 12.92 4.94 0.73
C VAL A 325 14.03 4.36 1.59
N ARG A 326 15.15 3.97 1.00
CA ARG A 326 16.34 3.50 1.71
C ARG A 326 16.83 4.54 2.71
N GLY A 327 16.87 5.82 2.32
CA GLY A 327 17.26 6.93 3.19
C GLY A 327 16.28 7.15 4.34
N PHE A 328 14.99 7.08 4.06
CA PHE A 328 13.95 7.11 5.08
C PHE A 328 14.11 5.94 6.07
N LEU A 329 14.22 4.72 5.57
CA LEU A 329 14.38 3.53 6.40
C LEU A 329 15.68 3.52 7.21
N ALA A 330 16.75 4.18 6.74
CA ALA A 330 17.98 4.38 7.49
C ALA A 330 17.87 5.49 8.55
N SER A 331 16.96 6.46 8.35
CA SER A 331 16.71 7.55 9.30
C SER A 331 15.83 7.14 10.49
N ILE A 332 14.98 6.12 10.30
CA ILE A 332 14.12 5.59 11.36
C ILE A 332 14.80 4.44 12.10
N ARG A 333 14.57 4.34 13.42
CA ARG A 333 15.14 3.27 14.26
C ARG A 333 14.34 1.95 14.21
N SER A 334 13.46 1.76 13.22
CA SER A 334 12.67 0.54 13.09
C SER A 334 13.45 -0.52 12.29
N PRO A 335 13.64 -1.74 12.81
CA PRO A 335 14.28 -2.81 12.07
C PRO A 335 13.40 -3.26 10.90
N VAL A 336 14.05 -3.85 9.89
CA VAL A 336 13.38 -4.44 8.71
C VAL A 336 13.36 -5.95 8.87
N ILE A 337 12.25 -6.58 8.51
CA ILE A 337 12.13 -8.04 8.52
C ILE A 337 12.37 -8.52 7.09
N ILE A 338 13.23 -9.52 6.90
CA ILE A 338 13.48 -10.11 5.58
C ILE A 338 13.00 -11.57 5.60
N VAL A 339 12.00 -11.87 4.79
CA VAL A 339 11.48 -13.22 4.64
C VAL A 339 12.03 -13.79 3.34
N ASP A 340 12.82 -14.86 3.45
CA ASP A 340 13.36 -15.53 2.28
C ASP A 340 12.80 -16.93 2.12
N ARG A 341 12.02 -17.15 1.06
CA ARG A 341 11.60 -18.50 0.69
C ARG A 341 12.67 -19.14 -0.19
N HIS A 342 13.64 -19.78 0.46
CA HIS A 342 14.63 -20.60 -0.22
C HIS A 342 14.00 -21.92 -0.68
N PHE A 343 14.12 -22.27 -1.95
CA PHE A 343 13.61 -23.51 -2.54
C PHE A 343 14.76 -24.49 -2.80
N CYS A 344 14.73 -25.66 -2.16
CA CYS A 344 15.68 -26.74 -2.39
C CYS A 344 14.96 -28.08 -2.63
N GLY A 345 15.71 -29.17 -2.79
CA GLY A 345 15.16 -30.52 -3.02
C GLY A 345 14.26 -31.04 -1.89
N ASP A 346 14.45 -30.54 -0.66
CA ASP A 346 13.76 -31.03 0.54
C ASP A 346 12.58 -30.14 0.98
N GLY A 347 12.37 -29.00 0.32
CA GLY A 347 11.28 -28.07 0.66
C GLY A 347 11.64 -26.60 0.48
N PHE A 348 10.94 -25.73 1.20
CA PHE A 348 11.24 -24.31 1.21
C PHE A 348 11.10 -23.61 2.56
N MET A 349 11.87 -22.51 2.73
CA MET A 349 11.76 -21.40 3.71
C MET A 349 12.95 -21.18 4.66
N SER A 350 13.38 -19.92 4.73
CA SER A 350 14.25 -19.31 5.74
C SER A 350 13.61 -18.00 6.26
N LEU A 351 13.82 -17.67 7.53
CA LEU A 351 13.33 -16.42 8.12
C LEU A 351 14.45 -15.68 8.84
N SER A 352 14.64 -14.41 8.48
CA SER A 352 15.69 -13.58 9.08
C SER A 352 15.16 -12.19 9.43
N ARG A 353 15.77 -11.59 10.43
CA ARG A 353 15.46 -10.24 10.89
C ARG A 353 16.69 -9.38 10.73
N GLY A 354 16.56 -8.25 10.03
CA GLY A 354 17.63 -7.29 9.88
C GLY A 354 17.48 -6.08 10.78
N ASN A 355 18.50 -5.80 11.58
CA ASN A 355 18.71 -4.46 12.11
C ASN A 355 19.59 -3.69 11.13
N LYS A 356 19.27 -2.42 10.88
CA LYS A 356 20.14 -1.54 10.10
C LYS A 356 21.10 -0.85 11.06
N GLU A 357 22.38 -0.90 10.74
CA GLU A 357 23.45 -0.23 11.47
C GLU A 357 24.15 0.75 10.53
N GLY A 358 24.29 2.00 10.96
CA GLY A 358 24.92 3.08 10.20
C GLY A 358 23.95 4.11 9.62
N THR A 359 24.53 5.19 9.09
CA THR A 359 23.80 6.31 8.46
C THR A 359 24.07 6.31 6.96
N GLN A 360 23.02 6.53 6.15
CA GLN A 360 23.20 6.68 4.71
C GLN A 360 24.09 7.89 4.41
N LYS A 361 25.22 7.65 3.73
CA LYS A 361 26.11 8.68 3.17
C LYS A 361 25.88 8.76 1.66
N GLY A 362 25.13 9.79 1.23
CA GLY A 362 24.85 10.05 -0.19
C GLY A 362 23.97 8.98 -0.87
N CYS A 363 24.23 8.69 -2.15
CA CYS A 363 23.42 7.82 -3.01
C CYS A 363 23.65 6.31 -2.87
N GLY A 364 24.60 5.83 -2.06
CA GLY A 364 24.89 4.39 -2.06
C GLY A 364 25.84 3.84 -1.00
N ASN A 365 26.42 4.66 -0.12
CA ASN A 365 27.37 4.19 0.89
C ASN A 365 26.77 4.32 2.31
N GLY A 366 27.19 3.44 3.22
CA GLY A 366 27.05 3.66 4.67
C GLY A 366 25.87 2.99 5.40
N VAL A 367 24.97 2.29 4.71
CA VAL A 367 23.95 1.46 5.41
C VAL A 367 24.45 0.02 5.45
N ARG A 368 24.84 -0.45 6.63
CA ARG A 368 25.15 -1.86 6.87
C ARG A 368 23.93 -2.52 7.46
N TRP A 369 23.67 -3.76 7.05
CA TRP A 369 22.60 -4.55 7.61
C TRP A 369 23.24 -5.60 8.51
N SER A 370 22.75 -5.68 9.74
CA SER A 370 23.14 -6.66 10.75
C SER A 370 21.96 -7.60 10.91
N LEU A 371 22.03 -8.77 10.26
CA LEU A 371 20.97 -9.75 10.33
C LEU A 371 21.10 -10.63 11.58
N ARG A 372 19.95 -11.02 12.12
CA ARG A 372 19.77 -12.06 13.12
C ARG A 372 18.69 -13.00 12.63
N GLN A 373 18.97 -14.30 12.63
CA GLN A 373 17.97 -15.29 12.26
C GLN A 373 16.77 -15.22 13.23
N SER A 374 15.57 -15.48 12.73
CA SER A 374 14.34 -15.49 13.53
C SER A 374 13.49 -16.69 13.14
N SER A 375 12.45 -16.98 13.93
CA SER A 375 11.51 -18.07 13.65
C SER A 375 10.08 -17.52 13.62
N ILE A 376 9.18 -18.24 12.97
CA ILE A 376 7.76 -17.87 12.93
C ILE A 376 7.18 -17.80 14.35
N MET A 377 7.54 -18.76 15.20
CA MET A 377 7.17 -18.76 16.62
C MET A 377 7.66 -17.50 17.33
N SER A 378 8.93 -17.10 17.11
CA SER A 378 9.48 -15.87 17.70
C SER A 378 8.75 -14.60 17.22
N LEU A 379 8.28 -14.58 15.96
CA LEU A 379 7.45 -13.48 15.45
C LEU A 379 6.08 -13.47 16.13
N MET A 380 5.41 -14.63 16.23
CA MET A 380 4.09 -14.79 16.86
C MET A 380 4.09 -14.41 18.34
N GLU A 381 5.15 -14.77 19.06
CA GLU A 381 5.33 -14.49 20.49
C GLU A 381 5.85 -13.07 20.77
N SER A 382 6.17 -12.30 19.73
CA SER A 382 6.78 -10.99 19.88
C SER A 382 5.85 -10.00 20.58
N LYS A 383 6.36 -9.36 21.62
CA LYS A 383 5.69 -8.24 22.31
C LYS A 383 5.95 -6.88 21.65
N ASP A 384 6.72 -6.84 20.56
CA ASP A 384 6.99 -5.61 19.81
C ASP A 384 5.71 -5.15 19.11
N ARG A 385 5.25 -3.97 19.47
CA ARG A 385 3.98 -3.38 19.02
C ARG A 385 4.16 -2.40 17.88
N ARG A 386 5.40 -2.21 17.41
CA ARG A 386 5.68 -1.29 16.30
C ARG A 386 5.58 -2.05 14.97
N PRO A 387 5.06 -1.41 13.93
CA PRO A 387 5.10 -1.99 12.61
C PRO A 387 6.51 -1.94 12.03
N HIS A 388 6.81 -2.90 11.16
CA HIS A 388 8.07 -3.03 10.46
C HIS A 388 7.83 -3.10 8.96
N VAL A 389 8.76 -2.55 8.17
CA VAL A 389 8.83 -2.94 6.76
C VAL A 389 9.26 -4.40 6.70
N VAL A 390 8.52 -5.17 5.93
CA VAL A 390 8.78 -6.56 5.60
C VAL A 390 9.19 -6.61 4.12
N ILE A 391 10.37 -7.16 3.86
CA ILE A 391 10.86 -7.44 2.51
C ILE A 391 10.76 -8.95 2.32
N MET A 392 9.88 -9.38 1.43
CA MET A 392 9.70 -10.79 1.10
C MET A 392 10.33 -11.08 -0.25
N GLY A 393 11.08 -12.17 -0.31
CA GLY A 393 11.72 -12.66 -1.52
C GLY A 393 11.77 -14.17 -1.56
N ASN A 394 12.39 -14.66 -2.62
CA ASN A 394 12.62 -16.07 -2.85
C ASN A 394 14.08 -16.29 -3.25
N SER A 395 14.59 -17.47 -3.00
CA SER A 395 15.90 -17.90 -3.44
C SER A 395 15.86 -19.34 -3.93
N LEU A 396 16.74 -19.67 -4.86
CA LEU A 396 16.82 -20.94 -5.56
C LEU A 396 18.19 -21.01 -6.21
N ASP A 397 18.85 -22.17 -6.14
CA ASP A 397 20.03 -22.42 -6.97
C ASP A 397 19.63 -22.50 -8.45
N GLY A 398 19.79 -21.39 -9.17
CA GLY A 398 19.48 -21.27 -10.58
C GLY A 398 18.79 -19.97 -10.98
N PRO A 399 18.28 -19.90 -12.22
CA PRO A 399 17.68 -18.70 -12.79
C PRO A 399 16.22 -18.48 -12.35
N THR A 400 15.73 -17.26 -12.52
CA THR A 400 14.32 -16.89 -12.26
C THR A 400 13.32 -17.71 -13.07
N SER A 401 13.72 -18.21 -14.25
CA SER A 401 12.89 -19.09 -15.09
C SER A 401 12.65 -20.46 -14.46
N ALA A 402 13.62 -20.99 -13.70
CA ALA A 402 13.48 -22.24 -12.96
C ALA A 402 12.50 -22.08 -11.79
N TYR A 403 12.59 -20.98 -11.05
CA TYR A 403 11.60 -20.62 -10.02
C TYR A 403 10.19 -20.52 -10.61
N THR A 404 10.03 -19.79 -11.71
CA THR A 404 8.73 -19.65 -12.39
C THR A 404 8.15 -21.01 -12.77
N SER A 405 8.97 -21.88 -13.35
CA SER A 405 8.57 -23.23 -13.76
C SER A 405 8.14 -24.07 -12.57
N LEU A 406 8.87 -23.98 -11.45
CA LEU A 406 8.52 -24.64 -10.19
C LEU A 406 7.12 -24.20 -9.72
N ILE A 407 6.86 -22.89 -9.63
CA ILE A 407 5.56 -22.40 -9.12
C ILE A 407 4.40 -22.76 -10.06
N LEU A 408 4.59 -22.64 -11.37
CA LEU A 408 3.56 -23.00 -12.36
C LEU A 408 3.26 -24.50 -12.34
N SER A 409 4.27 -25.34 -12.14
CA SER A 409 4.07 -26.80 -12.01
C SER A 409 3.31 -27.15 -10.73
N ALA A 410 3.69 -26.54 -9.59
CA ALA A 410 3.01 -26.73 -8.30
C ALA A 410 1.55 -26.25 -8.32
N SER A 411 1.24 -25.24 -9.15
CA SER A 411 -0.12 -24.72 -9.32
C SER A 411 -1.01 -25.61 -10.20
N ARG A 412 -0.44 -26.45 -11.07
CA ARG A 412 -1.17 -27.28 -12.04
C ARG A 412 -1.30 -28.74 -11.58
N ASP A 413 -0.26 -29.29 -10.98
CA ASP A 413 -0.21 -30.69 -10.57
C ASP A 413 -0.47 -30.81 -9.06
N ALA A 414 -1.68 -31.26 -8.69
CA ALA A 414 -2.06 -31.52 -7.29
C ALA A 414 -1.13 -32.52 -6.54
N GLY A 415 -0.26 -33.22 -7.27
CA GLY A 415 0.71 -34.20 -6.75
C GLY A 415 2.13 -33.67 -6.48
N LYS A 416 2.58 -32.56 -7.11
CA LYS A 416 3.89 -31.94 -6.84
C LYS A 416 3.73 -30.79 -5.86
N LYS A 417 3.50 -31.13 -4.60
CA LYS A 417 3.45 -30.14 -3.53
C LYS A 417 4.89 -29.79 -3.13
N VAL A 418 5.28 -28.54 -3.34
CA VAL A 418 6.46 -27.99 -2.65
C VAL A 418 6.02 -27.82 -1.20
N PHE A 419 6.71 -28.46 -0.26
CA PHE A 419 6.38 -28.39 1.16
C PHE A 419 7.35 -27.48 1.89
N PRO A 420 6.91 -26.77 2.93
CA PRO A 420 7.86 -26.12 3.82
C PRO A 420 8.79 -27.17 4.44
N HIS A 421 10.03 -26.79 4.76
CA HIS A 421 10.82 -27.61 5.67
C HIS A 421 9.97 -27.86 6.93
N ALA A 422 9.81 -29.12 7.35
CA ALA A 422 8.98 -29.43 8.50
C ALA A 422 9.50 -28.65 9.72
N ILE A 423 8.60 -28.02 10.48
CA ILE A 423 8.94 -27.22 11.67
C ILE A 423 9.75 -28.07 12.68
N ASP A 424 9.53 -29.40 12.66
CA ASP A 424 10.20 -30.39 13.50
C ASP A 424 11.28 -31.20 12.76
N CYS A 425 11.61 -30.86 11.50
CA CYS A 425 12.80 -31.37 10.83
C CYS A 425 14.04 -30.68 11.40
N ALA A 426 14.38 -31.07 12.62
CA ALA A 426 15.73 -30.98 13.19
C ALA A 426 16.74 -31.89 12.44
N THR A 427 16.46 -32.28 11.19
CA THR A 427 17.36 -33.05 10.34
C THR A 427 17.85 -32.19 9.18
N GLY A 428 18.89 -31.39 9.46
CA GLY A 428 20.07 -31.21 8.61
C GLY A 428 19.88 -31.17 7.08
N CYS A 429 19.00 -30.30 6.56
CA CYS A 429 19.09 -29.94 5.15
C CYS A 429 20.35 -29.07 4.98
N SER A 430 21.48 -29.73 4.68
CA SER A 430 22.78 -29.08 4.51
C SER A 430 22.74 -27.97 3.46
N SER A 431 21.91 -28.13 2.42
CA SER A 431 21.66 -27.09 1.41
C SER A 431 21.00 -25.85 2.01
N ASN A 432 19.94 -26.01 2.82
CA ASN A 432 19.28 -24.88 3.46
C ASN A 432 20.17 -24.24 4.55
N GLU A 433 20.93 -25.03 5.31
CA GLU A 433 21.89 -24.50 6.30
C GLU A 433 23.01 -23.70 5.62
N HIS A 434 23.54 -24.21 4.51
CA HIS A 434 24.52 -23.51 3.70
C HIS A 434 23.96 -22.20 3.16
N HIS A 435 22.74 -22.26 2.60
CA HIS A 435 22.03 -21.08 2.11
C HIS A 435 21.80 -20.04 3.21
N ILE A 436 21.32 -20.46 4.40
CA ILE A 436 21.13 -19.55 5.54
C ILE A 436 22.47 -18.88 5.90
N SER A 437 23.58 -19.62 5.92
CA SER A 437 24.90 -19.05 6.20
C SER A 437 25.31 -18.00 5.16
N GLN A 438 25.15 -18.31 3.87
CA GLN A 438 25.42 -17.39 2.76
C GLN A 438 24.54 -16.15 2.82
N PHE A 439 23.23 -16.35 2.96
CA PHE A 439 22.23 -15.30 3.08
C PHE A 439 22.56 -14.37 4.25
N MET A 440 22.88 -14.89 5.43
CA MET A 440 23.21 -14.09 6.61
C MET A 440 24.53 -13.30 6.47
N ALA A 441 25.48 -13.81 5.68
CA ALA A 441 26.75 -13.14 5.39
C ALA A 441 26.64 -12.11 4.24
N ALA A 442 25.55 -12.15 3.47
CA ALA A 442 25.40 -11.33 2.27
C ALA A 442 25.25 -9.84 2.58
N ASN A 443 25.67 -9.01 1.62
CA ASN A 443 25.41 -7.57 1.69
C ASN A 443 23.99 -7.26 1.20
N HIS A 444 23.01 -7.31 2.10
CA HIS A 444 21.60 -7.06 1.77
C HIS A 444 21.33 -5.68 1.18
N ASP A 445 22.16 -4.69 1.51
CA ASP A 445 22.06 -3.39 0.88
C ASP A 445 22.39 -3.46 -0.62
N GLN A 446 23.48 -4.14 -0.97
CA GLN A 446 23.90 -4.37 -2.35
C GLN A 446 22.91 -5.28 -3.10
N LEU A 447 22.39 -6.32 -2.44
CA LEU A 447 21.35 -7.20 -3.01
C LEU A 447 20.14 -6.37 -3.46
N ILE A 448 19.58 -5.55 -2.56
CA ILE A 448 18.37 -4.80 -2.87
C ILE A 448 18.65 -3.67 -3.87
N LEU A 449 19.78 -2.97 -3.77
CA LEU A 449 20.18 -1.96 -4.76
C LEU A 449 20.35 -2.57 -6.15
N SER A 450 21.00 -3.73 -6.25
CA SER A 450 21.19 -4.43 -7.53
C SER A 450 19.87 -4.87 -8.16
N TYR A 451 18.94 -5.38 -7.33
CA TYR A 451 17.59 -5.71 -7.76
C TYR A 451 16.88 -4.50 -8.39
N PHE A 452 16.80 -3.38 -7.67
CA PHE A 452 16.14 -2.18 -8.19
C PHE A 452 16.88 -1.57 -9.39
N ALA A 453 18.19 -1.80 -9.51
CA ALA A 453 19.00 -1.30 -10.62
C ALA A 453 18.69 -2.02 -11.95
N ILE A 454 18.37 -3.32 -11.89
CA ILE A 454 17.96 -4.11 -13.07
C ILE A 454 16.45 -4.12 -13.32
N HIS A 455 15.65 -3.84 -12.29
CA HIS A 455 14.19 -3.80 -12.37
C HIS A 455 13.72 -2.72 -13.34
N GLY A 456 12.54 -2.94 -13.93
CA GLY A 456 11.88 -1.94 -14.77
C GLY A 456 11.74 -0.61 -14.03
N SER A 457 12.10 0.48 -14.68
CA SER A 457 12.04 1.83 -14.10
C SER A 457 10.59 2.28 -13.94
N TYR A 458 9.74 1.93 -14.91
CA TYR A 458 8.32 2.26 -14.92
C TYR A 458 7.45 1.01 -15.15
N PRO A 459 6.22 0.95 -14.60
CA PRO A 459 5.30 -0.17 -14.80
C PRO A 459 4.49 -0.06 -16.11
N PHE A 460 4.84 0.90 -16.98
CA PHE A 460 4.19 1.17 -18.25
C PHE A 460 5.22 1.60 -19.28
N GLU A 461 4.90 1.43 -20.56
CA GLU A 461 5.70 1.95 -21.66
C GLU A 461 5.71 3.48 -21.65
N LEU A 462 6.89 4.06 -21.84
CA LEU A 462 7.03 5.50 -22.00
C LEU A 462 6.42 5.97 -23.32
N ARG A 463 6.10 7.27 -23.39
CA ARG A 463 5.58 7.89 -24.62
C ARG A 463 6.55 7.64 -25.77
N ASP A 464 5.98 7.42 -26.96
CA ASP A 464 6.71 7.17 -28.20
C ASP A 464 7.64 5.94 -28.16
N GLY A 465 7.42 5.01 -27.22
CA GLY A 465 8.21 3.79 -27.08
C GLY A 465 9.65 4.03 -26.59
N ALA A 466 9.90 5.16 -25.91
CA ALA A 466 11.22 5.49 -25.41
C ALA A 466 11.76 4.42 -24.45
N ASP A 467 13.06 4.11 -24.58
CA ASP A 467 13.74 3.21 -23.65
C ASP A 467 13.81 3.85 -22.25
N GLU A 468 13.25 3.13 -21.26
CA GLU A 468 13.13 3.65 -19.91
C GLU A 468 14.48 3.91 -19.23
N LYS A 469 15.50 3.10 -19.52
CA LYS A 469 16.83 3.26 -18.91
C LYS A 469 17.55 4.45 -19.52
N ALA A 470 17.48 4.61 -20.84
CA ALA A 470 18.02 5.76 -21.55
C ALA A 470 17.36 7.07 -21.10
N PHE A 471 16.05 7.07 -20.88
CA PHE A 471 15.34 8.23 -20.35
C PHE A 471 15.88 8.64 -18.97
N VAL A 472 15.93 7.70 -18.02
CA VAL A 472 16.40 7.98 -16.66
C VAL A 472 17.88 8.36 -16.65
N ASP A 473 18.71 7.71 -17.47
CA ASP A 473 20.11 8.07 -17.69
C ASP A 473 20.25 9.52 -18.16
N GLY A 474 19.45 9.93 -19.14
CA GLY A 474 19.37 11.32 -19.61
C GLY A 474 19.02 12.30 -18.50
N CYS A 475 18.03 11.97 -17.64
CA CYS A 475 17.67 12.78 -16.49
C CYS A 475 18.82 12.91 -15.48
N VAL A 476 19.47 11.80 -15.12
CA VAL A 476 20.59 11.79 -14.17
C VAL A 476 21.79 12.55 -14.73
N SER A 477 22.11 12.34 -16.00
CA SER A 477 23.19 13.03 -16.71
C SER A 477 22.92 14.53 -16.76
N SER A 478 21.73 14.96 -17.18
CA SER A 478 21.34 16.38 -17.18
C SER A 478 21.44 17.01 -15.79
N TRP A 479 20.95 16.31 -14.77
CA TRP A 479 21.06 16.77 -13.38
C TRP A 479 22.52 16.91 -12.93
N ALA A 480 23.39 15.95 -13.24
CA ALA A 480 24.82 16.03 -12.95
C ALA A 480 25.50 17.23 -13.62
N HIS A 481 25.13 17.55 -14.87
CA HIS A 481 25.63 18.74 -15.56
C HIS A 481 25.19 20.05 -14.89
N THR A 482 23.95 20.13 -14.37
CA THR A 482 23.47 21.32 -13.64
C THR A 482 24.04 21.46 -12.22
N ARG A 483 24.70 20.41 -11.71
CA ARG A 483 25.24 20.31 -10.35
C ARG A 483 26.76 20.07 -10.40
N GLN A 484 27.47 20.81 -11.25
CA GLN A 484 28.94 20.73 -11.34
C GLN A 484 29.54 20.94 -9.94
N GLY A 485 30.42 20.02 -9.51
CA GLY A 485 30.99 20.00 -8.15
C GLY A 485 30.23 19.16 -7.11
N SER A 486 29.01 18.68 -7.38
CA SER A 486 28.35 17.71 -6.50
C SER A 486 28.84 16.30 -6.78
N ALA A 487 29.70 15.77 -5.89
CA ALA A 487 30.16 14.38 -5.97
C ALA A 487 29.01 13.37 -5.99
N MET A 488 27.91 13.69 -5.32
CA MET A 488 26.69 12.87 -5.35
C MET A 488 26.10 12.80 -6.76
N ALA A 489 25.98 13.95 -7.43
CA ALA A 489 25.40 14.01 -8.77
C ALA A 489 26.27 13.31 -9.81
N GLN A 490 27.59 13.46 -9.72
CA GLN A 490 28.53 12.83 -10.64
C GLN A 490 28.61 11.30 -10.46
N ASN A 491 28.42 10.80 -9.24
CA ASN A 491 28.58 9.36 -8.95
C ASN A 491 27.29 8.54 -9.06
N LEU A 492 26.11 9.18 -9.14
CA LEU A 492 24.83 8.45 -9.14
C LEU A 492 24.70 7.51 -10.35
N LEU A 493 24.97 7.99 -11.56
CA LEU A 493 24.87 7.17 -12.77
C LEU A 493 25.89 6.03 -12.82
N PRO A 494 27.21 6.27 -12.60
CA PRO A 494 28.19 5.18 -12.48
C PRO A 494 27.79 4.15 -11.44
N ARG A 495 27.23 4.59 -10.30
CA ARG A 495 26.77 3.68 -9.24
C ARG A 495 25.58 2.85 -9.67
N TRP A 496 24.54 3.46 -10.25
CA TRP A 496 23.38 2.73 -10.74
C TRP A 496 23.80 1.63 -11.74
N ARG A 497 24.68 1.96 -12.68
CA ARG A 497 25.23 0.99 -13.63
C ARG A 497 26.07 -0.10 -12.95
N ALA A 498 26.83 0.24 -11.91
CA ALA A 498 27.60 -0.75 -11.15
C ALA A 498 26.69 -1.72 -10.38
N ASP A 499 25.65 -1.21 -9.71
CA ASP A 499 24.66 -2.02 -9.01
C ASP A 499 23.92 -2.96 -9.97
N ALA A 500 23.59 -2.49 -11.18
CA ALA A 500 22.96 -3.33 -12.20
C ALA A 500 23.87 -4.49 -12.64
N ARG A 501 25.18 -4.23 -12.83
CA ARG A 501 26.14 -5.24 -13.32
C ARG A 501 26.38 -6.38 -12.34
N VAL A 502 26.27 -6.12 -11.04
CA VAL A 502 26.60 -7.12 -10.01
C VAL A 502 25.42 -8.01 -9.64
N SER A 503 24.20 -7.74 -10.13
CA SER A 503 22.96 -8.39 -9.69
C SER A 503 23.02 -9.92 -9.73
N ASP A 504 23.48 -10.53 -10.83
CA ASP A 504 23.63 -11.99 -10.91
C ASP A 504 24.77 -12.51 -10.01
N SER A 505 25.89 -11.79 -9.92
CA SER A 505 27.04 -12.20 -9.10
C SER A 505 26.78 -12.16 -7.60
N VAL A 506 25.79 -11.37 -7.16
CA VAL A 506 25.35 -11.33 -5.76
C VAL A 506 24.12 -12.21 -5.52
N GLY A 507 23.61 -12.95 -6.51
CA GLY A 507 22.47 -13.84 -6.30
C GLY A 507 21.10 -13.16 -6.24
N ALA A 508 20.96 -11.98 -6.86
CA ALA A 508 19.72 -11.20 -6.93
C ALA A 508 19.27 -10.94 -8.38
N GLY A 509 19.82 -11.69 -9.33
CA GLY A 509 19.67 -11.47 -10.77
C GLY A 509 18.76 -12.46 -11.49
N ILE A 510 18.53 -12.21 -12.78
CA ILE A 510 17.61 -13.02 -13.59
C ILE A 510 18.21 -14.41 -13.85
N THR A 511 19.53 -14.47 -14.04
CA THR A 511 20.25 -15.72 -14.36
C THR A 511 20.68 -16.46 -13.09
N ASN A 512 20.81 -15.75 -11.97
CA ASN A 512 21.12 -16.34 -10.68
C ASN A 512 20.33 -15.67 -9.54
N MET A 513 19.50 -16.46 -8.85
CA MET A 513 18.75 -16.05 -7.66
C MET A 513 19.07 -16.91 -6.42
N ASP A 514 20.30 -17.43 -6.33
CA ASP A 514 20.74 -18.31 -5.24
C ASP A 514 20.65 -17.65 -3.86
N THR A 515 20.83 -16.34 -3.76
CA THR A 515 20.91 -15.63 -2.48
C THR A 515 19.57 -15.03 -2.09
N PHE A 516 19.04 -14.06 -2.86
CA PHE A 516 17.77 -13.41 -2.55
C PHE A 516 17.24 -12.57 -3.71
N MET A 517 16.13 -13.01 -4.30
CA MET A 517 15.36 -12.22 -5.26
C MET A 517 14.14 -11.61 -4.57
N LEU A 518 14.11 -10.27 -4.49
CA LEU A 518 13.00 -9.53 -3.91
C LEU A 518 11.71 -9.78 -4.72
N GLN A 519 10.62 -10.11 -4.02
CA GLN A 519 9.30 -10.32 -4.61
C GLN A 519 8.31 -9.23 -4.20
N HIS A 520 8.27 -8.86 -2.92
CA HIS A 520 7.28 -7.93 -2.39
C HIS A 520 7.78 -7.17 -1.16
N VAL A 521 7.25 -5.97 -0.94
CA VAL A 521 7.54 -5.14 0.24
C VAL A 521 6.23 -4.60 0.79
N PHE A 522 6.00 -4.80 2.10
CA PHE A 522 4.81 -4.33 2.80
C PHE A 522 5.18 -3.93 4.24
N THR A 523 4.21 -3.42 5.00
CA THR A 523 4.42 -3.06 6.41
C THR A 523 3.50 -3.91 7.27
N GLU A 524 4.03 -4.48 8.36
CA GLU A 524 3.25 -5.34 9.25
C GLU A 524 3.81 -5.40 10.68
N PHE A 525 2.97 -5.78 11.64
CA PHE A 525 3.37 -6.12 13.00
C PHE A 525 3.93 -7.54 13.07
N ARG A 526 4.91 -7.80 13.95
CA ARG A 526 5.55 -9.12 14.04
C ARG A 526 4.57 -10.26 14.33
N GLY A 527 3.69 -10.07 15.32
CA GLY A 527 2.71 -11.10 15.68
C GLY A 527 1.79 -11.46 14.52
N VAL A 528 1.32 -10.46 13.78
CA VAL A 528 0.47 -10.65 12.60
C VAL A 528 1.24 -11.32 11.47
N LEU A 529 2.46 -10.85 11.18
CA LEU A 529 3.33 -11.47 10.18
C LEU A 529 3.59 -12.96 10.48
N GLY A 530 3.86 -13.30 11.74
CA GLY A 530 4.04 -14.69 12.16
C GLY A 530 2.82 -15.56 11.84
N HIS A 531 1.61 -15.09 12.16
CA HIS A 531 0.37 -15.79 11.80
C HIS A 531 0.14 -15.90 10.29
N LEU A 532 0.42 -14.82 9.54
CA LEU A 532 0.30 -14.82 8.09
C LEU A 532 1.26 -15.83 7.44
N LEU A 533 2.52 -15.85 7.88
CA LEU A 533 3.51 -16.81 7.41
C LEU A 533 3.10 -18.24 7.76
N ALA A 534 2.75 -18.52 9.03
CA ALA A 534 2.30 -19.85 9.45
C ALA A 534 1.16 -20.39 8.57
N ARG A 535 0.17 -19.55 8.27
CA ARG A 535 -0.93 -19.92 7.37
C ARG A 535 -0.49 -20.12 5.92
N SER A 536 0.39 -19.25 5.40
CA SER A 536 0.96 -19.40 4.06
C SER A 536 1.61 -20.77 3.89
N LEU A 537 2.32 -21.25 4.92
CA LEU A 537 2.96 -22.56 4.91
C LEU A 537 1.96 -23.71 4.96
N LEU A 538 0.96 -23.63 5.84
CA LEU A 538 -0.09 -24.64 5.94
C LEU A 538 -0.86 -24.82 4.62
N LYS A 539 -1.02 -23.73 3.86
CA LYS A 539 -1.67 -23.75 2.54
C LYS A 539 -0.72 -24.07 1.38
N ALA A 540 0.59 -24.17 1.65
CA ALA A 540 1.63 -24.18 0.62
C ALA A 540 1.44 -23.04 -0.41
N ASP A 541 1.08 -21.84 0.06
CA ASP A 541 0.88 -20.67 -0.79
C ASP A 541 2.23 -20.09 -1.21
N LEU A 542 2.48 -20.10 -2.51
CA LEU A 542 3.73 -19.67 -3.12
C LEU A 542 3.65 -18.22 -3.65
N LEU A 543 2.47 -17.60 -3.58
CA LEU A 543 2.27 -16.19 -3.88
C LEU A 543 2.72 -15.29 -2.73
N PRO A 544 2.91 -13.98 -2.95
CA PRO A 544 3.15 -13.05 -1.85
C PRO A 544 2.02 -13.11 -0.83
N VAL A 545 2.37 -13.01 0.46
CA VAL A 545 1.39 -12.94 1.55
C VAL A 545 0.46 -11.75 1.34
N ASN A 546 -0.85 -11.97 1.53
CA ASN A 546 -1.87 -10.94 1.44
C ASN A 546 -2.78 -10.94 2.67
N ALA A 547 -3.48 -9.83 2.87
CA ALA A 547 -4.45 -9.70 3.94
C ALA A 547 -5.64 -10.63 3.78
N GLN A 548 -6.25 -10.97 4.91
CA GLN A 548 -7.49 -11.73 4.96
C GLN A 548 -8.64 -10.80 5.29
N PHE A 549 -9.66 -10.83 4.45
CA PHE A 549 -10.91 -10.14 4.69
C PHE A 549 -11.95 -11.19 5.10
N GLY A 550 -12.75 -10.90 6.13
CA GLY A 550 -13.73 -11.85 6.66
C GLY A 550 -14.62 -12.42 5.55
N GLY A 551 -14.74 -13.76 5.50
CA GLY A 551 -15.50 -14.48 4.47
C GLY A 551 -14.77 -15.66 3.81
N GLU A 552 -13.45 -15.78 3.96
CA GLU A 552 -12.68 -16.90 3.38
C GLU A 552 -12.61 -18.17 4.24
N GLU A 553 -13.30 -18.24 5.38
CA GLU A 553 -13.29 -19.43 6.25
C GLU A 553 -14.27 -20.54 5.83
N THR A 554 -15.12 -20.34 4.81
CA THR A 554 -16.19 -21.30 4.48
C THR A 554 -16.05 -22.04 3.16
N ALA A 555 -14.93 -21.93 2.44
CA ALA A 555 -14.67 -22.77 1.26
C ALA A 555 -13.39 -23.59 1.47
N ASN A 556 -13.57 -24.88 1.77
CA ASN A 556 -12.54 -25.94 1.84
C ASN A 556 -11.61 -25.96 3.07
N CYS A 557 -12.17 -26.06 4.27
CA CYS A 557 -11.51 -26.77 5.37
C CYS A 557 -12.32 -28.00 5.78
N GLY A 558 -12.48 -28.93 4.84
CA GLY A 558 -12.67 -30.33 5.19
C GLY A 558 -11.31 -30.91 5.52
N VAL A 559 -11.06 -31.21 6.80
CA VAL A 559 -10.28 -32.34 7.35
C VAL A 559 -9.66 -31.97 8.71
N ARG A 560 -10.29 -32.57 9.73
CA ARG A 560 -9.76 -33.19 10.96
C ARG A 560 -8.99 -32.35 11.98
N ARG A 561 -9.69 -32.14 13.11
CA ARG A 561 -9.16 -32.17 14.48
C ARG A 561 -8.07 -33.25 14.62
N CYS A 562 -6.83 -32.83 14.81
CA CYS A 562 -5.83 -33.54 15.59
C CYS A 562 -4.92 -32.45 16.17
N TYR A 563 -5.13 -32.06 17.43
CA TYR A 563 -4.11 -31.56 18.37
C TYR A 563 -4.80 -31.32 19.71
N VAL A 564 -5.11 -32.42 20.41
CA VAL A 564 -5.12 -32.53 21.87
C VAL A 564 -4.72 -33.97 22.20
N SER A 565 -3.47 -34.20 22.56
CA SER A 565 -3.06 -35.19 23.58
C SER A 565 -1.53 -35.29 23.67
N ALA A 566 -1.06 -35.25 24.93
CA ALA A 566 0.29 -35.42 25.48
C ALA A 566 1.24 -34.25 25.31
#